data_AF-A0A1W5QFT2-F1
#
_entry.id   AF-A0A1W5QFT2-F1
#
_cell.length_a   1.000
_cell.length_b   1.000
_cell.length_c   1.000
_cell.angle_alpha   90.00
_cell.angle_beta   90.00
_cell.angle_gamma   90.00
#
_symmetry.space_group_name_H-M   'P 1'
#
loop_
_entity.id
_entity.type
_entity.pdbx_description
1 polymer ?
#
loop_
_entity_poly.entity_id
_entity_poly.type
_entity_poly.pdbx_seq_one_letter_code
_entity_poly.pdbx_strand_id
1 'polypeptide(L)'
;MVLTEYSDKKKKKERKDSIETVMSLIEFPLLDQTSSNSVISTTPNDLSNWSRLSSLWPLLYGTSCCFIEFASLIGSRFDFDRYGLVP
;
A
#
# COMPACT_ATOMS: atom_id res chain seq x y z
N MET A 1 5.79 0.95 -52.73
CA MET A 1 6.68 1.47 -51.68
C MET A 1 5.94 2.06 -50.48
N VAL A 2 4.75 2.65 -50.65
CA VAL A 2 3.98 3.25 -49.53
C VAL A 2 3.30 2.21 -48.62
N LEU A 3 2.82 1.09 -49.18
CA LEU A 3 2.16 0.03 -48.39
C LEU A 3 3.13 -0.70 -47.46
N THR A 4 4.40 -0.86 -47.86
CA THR A 4 5.45 -1.46 -47.03
C THR A 4 5.79 -0.56 -45.85
N GLU A 5 5.87 0.76 -46.05
CA GLU A 5 6.04 1.77 -44.99
C GLU A 5 4.87 1.75 -43.99
N TYR A 6 3.62 1.67 -44.49
CA TYR A 6 2.43 1.64 -43.62
C TYR A 6 2.38 0.39 -42.74
N SER A 7 2.70 -0.78 -43.31
CA SER A 7 2.73 -2.04 -42.55
C SER A 7 3.84 -2.05 -41.50
N ASP A 8 4.98 -1.42 -41.79
CA ASP A 8 6.10 -1.30 -40.83
C ASP A 8 5.76 -0.36 -39.66
N LYS A 9 5.12 0.78 -39.95
CA LYS A 9 4.65 1.73 -38.92
C LYS A 9 3.60 1.11 -38.00
N LYS A 10 2.66 0.34 -38.54
CA LYS A 10 1.62 -0.35 -37.74
C LYS A 10 2.22 -1.41 -36.82
N LYS A 11 3.15 -2.23 -37.35
CA LYS A 11 3.87 -3.24 -36.58
C LYS A 11 4.74 -2.64 -35.48
N LYS A 12 5.30 -1.44 -35.71
CA LYS A 12 6.07 -0.68 -34.73
C LYS A 12 5.20 -0.08 -33.62
N LYS A 13 3.97 0.35 -33.95
CA LYS A 13 2.96 0.85 -32.99
C LYS A 13 2.46 -0.27 -32.07
N GLU A 14 2.01 -1.40 -32.64
CA GLU A 14 1.55 -2.56 -31.87
C GLU A 14 2.65 -3.13 -30.95
N ARG A 15 3.91 -3.15 -31.42
CA ARG A 15 5.05 -3.53 -30.59
C ARG A 15 5.29 -2.54 -29.45
N LYS A 16 5.15 -1.24 -29.69
CA LYS A 16 5.35 -0.20 -28.66
C LYS A 16 4.26 -0.28 -27.58
N ASP A 17 3.01 -0.49 -27.99
CA ASP A 17 1.86 -0.62 -27.08
C ASP A 17 1.97 -1.90 -26.22
N SER A 18 2.50 -3.00 -26.78
CA SER A 18 2.80 -4.22 -26.01
C SER A 18 3.95 -4.04 -24.99
N ILE A 19 4.97 -3.24 -25.31
CA ILE A 19 6.08 -2.94 -24.38
C ILE A 19 5.63 -2.00 -23.25
N GLU A 20 4.82 -0.99 -23.52
CA GLU A 20 4.23 -0.12 -22.48
C GLU A 20 3.28 -0.89 -21.56
N THR A 21 2.51 -1.83 -22.11
CA THR A 21 1.62 -2.69 -21.30
C THR A 21 2.44 -3.62 -20.40
N VAL A 22 3.54 -4.20 -20.87
CA VAL A 22 4.44 -5.03 -20.03
C VAL A 22 5.13 -4.19 -18.95
N MET A 23 5.55 -2.96 -19.26
CA MET A 23 6.17 -2.05 -18.30
C MET A 23 5.20 -1.61 -17.18
N SER A 24 3.91 -1.48 -17.50
CA SER A 24 2.87 -1.09 -16.54
C SER A 24 2.35 -2.24 -15.68
N LEU A 25 2.49 -3.49 -16.13
CA LEU A 25 1.81 -4.63 -15.51
C LEU A 25 2.72 -5.39 -14.54
N ILE A 26 4.05 -5.25 -14.64
CA ILE A 26 4.97 -6.16 -13.96
C ILE A 26 6.20 -5.42 -13.44
N GLU A 27 6.02 -4.64 -12.38
CA GLU A 27 7.00 -4.68 -11.28
C GLU A 27 6.53 -5.85 -10.40
N PHE A 28 6.79 -7.10 -10.82
CA PHE A 28 6.74 -8.21 -9.86
C PHE A 28 7.93 -7.97 -8.94
N PRO A 29 7.75 -7.64 -7.65
CA PRO A 29 8.85 -7.73 -6.74
C PRO A 29 9.16 -9.22 -6.65
N LEU A 30 10.16 -9.68 -7.41
CA LEU A 30 10.86 -10.92 -7.11
C LEU A 30 11.71 -10.64 -5.87
N LEU A 31 11.00 -10.43 -4.77
CA LEU A 31 11.57 -10.48 -3.46
C LEU A 31 11.71 -11.99 -3.22
N ASP A 32 12.92 -12.49 -3.50
CA ASP A 32 13.39 -13.74 -2.93
C ASP A 32 13.38 -13.54 -1.42
N GLN A 33 12.19 -13.64 -0.82
CA GLN A 33 11.99 -13.63 0.61
C GLN A 33 12.34 -15.04 1.08
N THR A 34 13.60 -15.42 0.89
CA THR A 34 14.26 -16.43 1.70
C THR A 34 14.47 -15.87 3.11
N SER A 35 13.39 -15.39 3.72
CA SER A 35 13.25 -15.35 5.17
C SER A 35 13.27 -16.81 5.58
N SER A 36 14.46 -17.30 5.96
CA SER A 36 14.60 -18.59 6.61
C SER A 36 13.63 -18.60 7.80
N ASN A 37 12.52 -19.32 7.65
CA ASN A 37 11.44 -19.46 8.63
C ASN A 37 11.96 -20.26 9.82
N SER A 38 12.85 -19.66 10.59
CA SER A 38 13.08 -20.03 11.96
C SER A 38 11.94 -19.40 12.75
N VAL A 39 11.25 -20.20 13.57
CA VAL A 39 10.16 -19.75 14.46
C VAL A 39 10.56 -18.51 15.29
N ILE A 40 11.87 -18.31 15.46
CA ILE A 40 12.52 -17.21 16.18
C ILE A 40 12.55 -15.89 15.38
N SER A 41 12.43 -15.89 14.05
CA SER A 41 12.38 -14.66 13.23
C SER A 41 10.95 -14.12 13.07
N THR A 42 9.96 -15.01 13.04
CA THR A 42 8.55 -14.63 13.02
C THR A 42 8.13 -13.94 14.31
N THR A 43 8.62 -14.38 15.47
CA THR A 43 8.27 -13.78 16.77
C THR A 43 8.66 -12.30 16.94
N PRO A 44 9.89 -11.83 16.63
CA PRO A 44 10.23 -10.41 16.71
C PRO A 44 9.51 -9.59 15.63
N ASN A 45 9.28 -10.15 14.45
CA ASN A 45 8.47 -9.50 13.42
C ASN A 45 7.02 -9.30 13.91
N ASP A 46 6.41 -10.32 14.48
CA ASP A 46 5.04 -10.26 15.00
C ASP A 46 4.93 -9.32 16.21
N LEU A 47 5.92 -9.32 17.11
CA LEU A 47 6.01 -8.36 18.22
C LEU A 47 6.16 -6.93 17.71
N SER A 48 6.99 -6.71 16.68
CA SER A 48 7.19 -5.38 16.10
C SER A 48 5.92 -4.87 15.41
N ASN A 49 5.18 -5.74 14.73
CA ASN A 49 3.90 -5.40 14.11
C ASN A 49 2.82 -5.15 15.17
N TRP A 50 2.79 -5.96 16.23
CA TRP A 50 1.88 -5.77 17.35
C TRP A 50 2.14 -4.46 18.10
N SER A 51 3.40 -4.10 18.31
CA SER A 51 3.79 -2.83 18.95
C SER A 51 3.33 -1.62 18.13
N ARG A 52 3.50 -1.65 16.81
CA ARG A 52 3.05 -0.58 15.91
C ARG A 52 1.53 -0.44 15.89
N LEU A 53 0.80 -1.55 15.91
CA LEU A 53 -0.67 -1.54 15.92
C LEU A 53 -1.22 -1.05 17.26
N SER A 54 -0.51 -1.30 18.37
CA SER A 54 -0.94 -0.94 19.72
C SER A 54 -0.53 0.48 20.14
N SER A 55 0.09 1.27 19.25
CA SER A 55 0.58 2.63 19.55
C SER A 55 0.41 3.58 18.37
N LEU A 56 -0.67 3.43 17.61
CA LEU A 56 -0.93 4.32 16.48
C LEU A 56 -1.17 5.74 17.02
N TRP A 57 -0.49 6.72 16.44
CA TRP A 57 -0.69 8.13 16.74
C TRP A 57 -1.46 8.78 15.57
N PRO A 58 -2.80 8.63 15.52
CA PRO A 58 -3.59 9.17 14.42
C PRO A 58 -3.56 10.70 14.44
N LEU A 59 -3.22 11.29 13.30
CA LEU A 59 -3.29 12.74 13.14
C LEU A 59 -4.74 13.22 13.27
N LEU A 60 -4.99 14.09 14.25
CA LEU A 60 -6.24 14.84 14.42
C LEU A 60 -6.51 15.75 13.22
N TYR A 61 -7.22 15.23 12.20
CA TYR A 61 -7.60 15.98 11.02
C TYR A 61 -9.10 15.85 10.73
N GLY A 62 -9.77 16.99 10.56
CA GLY A 62 -11.21 17.06 10.34
C GLY A 62 -11.61 18.17 9.38
N THR A 63 -12.27 17.82 8.28
CA THR A 63 -12.71 18.77 7.24
C THR A 63 -14.23 18.92 7.15
N SER A 64 -14.98 18.02 7.79
CA SER A 64 -16.45 17.93 7.66
C SER A 64 -17.09 17.36 8.93
N CYS A 65 -18.39 17.05 8.87
CA CYS A 65 -19.17 16.54 10.00
C CYS A 65 -18.64 15.23 10.60
N CYS A 66 -17.91 14.42 9.83
CA CYS A 66 -17.27 13.19 10.33
C CYS A 66 -16.26 13.46 11.45
N PHE A 67 -15.74 14.68 11.56
CA PHE A 67 -14.85 15.05 12.66
C PHE A 67 -15.55 15.04 14.03
N ILE A 68 -16.84 15.37 14.09
CA ILE A 68 -17.58 15.36 15.36
C ILE A 68 -17.79 13.92 15.85
N GLU A 69 -18.00 12.99 14.92
CA GLU A 69 -18.03 11.56 15.23
C GLU A 69 -16.67 11.11 15.76
N PHE A 70 -15.57 11.50 15.11
CA PHE A 70 -14.22 11.19 15.56
C PHE A 70 -13.88 11.82 16.93
N ALA A 71 -14.26 13.08 17.18
CA ALA A 71 -14.05 13.74 18.46
C ALA A 71 -14.87 13.10 19.59
N SER A 72 -16.07 12.58 19.29
CA SER A 72 -16.88 11.83 20.26
C SER A 72 -16.21 10.52 20.68
N LEU A 73 -15.36 9.94 19.80
CA LEU A 73 -14.52 8.78 20.09
C LEU A 73 -13.29 9.13 20.94
N ILE A 74 -12.93 10.40 21.13
CA ILE A 74 -11.82 10.80 22.01
C ILE A 74 -12.34 11.16 23.42
N GLY A 75 -13.64 11.44 23.53
CA GLY A 75 -14.28 11.78 24.80
C GLY A 75 -14.45 10.59 25.74
N SER A 76 -14.76 10.88 27.01
CA SER A 76 -14.86 9.89 28.11
C SER A 76 -15.88 8.75 27.95
N ARG A 77 -16.73 8.81 26.93
CA ARG A 77 -17.72 7.76 26.63
C ARG A 77 -17.07 6.61 25.85
N PHE A 78 -16.11 6.93 25.00
CA PHE A 78 -15.40 5.97 24.18
C PHE A 78 -13.92 6.29 24.35
N ASP A 79 -13.24 5.67 25.32
CA ASP A 79 -11.81 5.91 25.53
C ASP A 79 -10.98 5.25 24.43
N PHE A 80 -10.72 5.98 23.34
CA PHE A 80 -9.87 5.54 22.23
C PHE A 80 -8.41 5.33 22.67
N ASP A 81 -7.98 6.05 23.71
CA ASP A 81 -6.69 5.88 24.39
C ASP A 81 -6.47 4.44 24.90
N ARG A 82 -7.54 3.69 25.21
CA ARG A 82 -7.45 2.29 25.66
C ARG A 82 -6.84 1.35 24.61
N TYR A 83 -6.93 1.70 23.34
CA TYR A 83 -6.35 0.95 22.24
C TYR A 83 -4.93 1.43 21.90
N GLY A 84 -4.36 2.30 22.73
CA GLY A 84 -3.06 2.94 22.50
C GLY A 84 -3.11 3.98 21.38
N LEU A 85 -4.31 4.50 21.09
CA LEU A 85 -4.54 5.50 20.08
C LEU A 85 -4.59 6.86 20.76
N VAL A 86 -3.42 7.44 20.95
CA VAL A 86 -3.29 8.81 21.46
C VAL A 86 -3.49 9.74 20.26
N PRO A 87 -4.42 10.70 20.30
CA PRO A 87 -4.59 11.67 19.22
C PRO A 87 -3.51 12.77 19.25
#